data_AF-A0A967QWH6-F1
#
_entry.id   AF-A0A967QWH6-F1
#
_cell.length_a   1.000
_cell.length_b   1.000
_cell.length_c   1.000
_cell.angle_alpha   90.00
_cell.angle_beta   90.00
_cell.angle_gamma   90.00
#
_symmetry.space_group_name_H-M   'P 1'
#
loop_
_entity.id
_entity.type
_entity.pdbx_description
1 polymer ?
#
loop_
_entity_poly.entity_id
_entity_poly.type
_entity_poly.pdbx_seq_one_letter_code
_entity_poly.pdbx_strand_id
1 'polypeptide(L)'
;MIVIPGLMGSRLVATQSGEQLWPPGLWAVLTGGNPNALALSIGSADPHAYIGGPIPRGLLVRTIGADFYGDLLETLSALGYKCVVGAEITADTDCVLMAWDWRRDLVEAAAKLDGLIERLREVRLEPALMVDLVAHSAGGLVARYFVRFGSRDVLDLSAEAVRMDETATSKVRKLALIGVPNYGSIFGLQRLMRGYRVGLVGIPPEIMATMPSIYQLLPHPERDWIVDSQGNRLRRDLYDVEVWREARESIFDPQVRERIRRRFPSTEEAESYLAALERYFARALRRGRRLHEVLSMPAPDLSSYYIVLGSDCRRTPAICLLEEVDGQREIRLHPQDVVNRVPGVDYEQLMLEPGDGRVTRASLLARDTLDPAARLGGFFPIHYVAFGCQDHSALPNDFGIRHNLLNFLLY
;
A
#
# COMPACT_ATOMS: atom_id res chain seq x y z
N MET A 1 -15.94 -3.98 15.40
CA MET A 1 -15.18 -3.12 14.45
C MET A 1 -13.79 -3.70 14.25
N ILE A 2 -13.21 -3.57 13.06
CA ILE A 2 -11.83 -3.99 12.76
C ILE A 2 -11.05 -2.81 12.16
N VAL A 3 -9.89 -2.50 12.75
CA VAL A 3 -8.96 -1.47 12.26
C VAL A 3 -7.84 -2.15 11.47
N ILE A 4 -7.67 -1.73 10.21
CA ILE A 4 -6.70 -2.29 9.27
C ILE A 4 -5.65 -1.23 8.95
N PRO A 5 -4.39 -1.40 9.40
CA PRO A 5 -3.35 -0.42 9.19
C PRO A 5 -2.82 -0.46 7.76
N GLY A 6 -2.19 0.65 7.35
CA GLY A 6 -1.47 0.76 6.09
C GLY A 6 -0.17 -0.03 6.03
N LEU A 7 0.50 0.09 4.88
CA LEU A 7 1.83 -0.46 4.66
C LEU A 7 2.79 0.05 5.76
N MET A 8 3.59 -0.85 6.34
CA MET A 8 4.50 -0.56 7.46
C MET A 8 3.81 -0.16 8.77
N GLY A 9 2.48 -0.26 8.85
CA GLY A 9 1.69 0.08 10.03
C GLY A 9 1.55 -1.05 11.06
N SER A 10 2.11 -2.24 10.80
CA SER A 10 2.22 -3.33 11.78
C SER A 10 3.66 -3.52 12.21
N ARG A 11 3.88 -3.83 13.48
CA ARG A 11 5.20 -4.24 13.99
C ARG A 11 5.54 -5.62 13.46
N LEU A 12 6.80 -5.85 13.10
CA LEU A 12 7.29 -7.18 12.70
C LEU A 12 8.36 -7.65 13.68
N VAL A 13 8.25 -8.90 14.10
CA VAL A 13 9.21 -9.55 15.00
C VAL A 13 9.74 -10.84 14.39
N ALA A 14 11.00 -11.15 14.60
CA ALA A 14 11.60 -12.41 14.18
C ALA A 14 10.95 -13.58 14.93
N THR A 15 10.54 -14.62 14.21
CA THR A 15 9.80 -15.76 14.81
C THR A 15 10.62 -16.54 15.82
N GLN A 16 11.93 -16.72 15.59
CA GLN A 16 12.78 -17.54 16.46
C GLN A 16 13.27 -16.78 17.69
N SER A 17 13.73 -15.53 17.53
CA SER A 17 14.32 -14.73 18.62
C SER A 17 13.33 -13.81 19.32
N GLY A 18 12.17 -13.53 18.73
CA GLY A 18 11.25 -12.49 19.19
C GLY A 18 11.76 -11.06 19.00
N GLU A 19 12.93 -10.89 18.37
CA GLU A 19 13.54 -9.58 18.13
C GLU A 19 12.67 -8.71 17.22
N GLN A 20 12.52 -7.43 17.57
CA GLN A 20 11.78 -6.49 16.74
C GLN A 20 12.58 -6.10 15.49
N LEU A 21 12.05 -6.43 14.32
CA LEU A 21 12.61 -6.05 13.02
C LEU A 21 11.99 -4.77 12.47
N TRP A 22 10.72 -4.49 12.82
CA TRP A 22 10.03 -3.27 12.44
C TRP A 22 9.11 -2.75 13.56
N PRO A 23 9.11 -1.43 13.86
CA PRO A 23 10.06 -0.43 13.38
C PRO A 23 11.48 -0.72 13.89
N PRO A 24 12.54 -0.20 13.22
CA PRO A 24 13.90 -0.32 13.74
C PRO A 24 13.99 0.35 15.12
N GLY A 25 14.73 -0.27 16.04
CA GLY A 25 15.04 0.34 17.33
C GLY A 25 15.90 1.60 17.18
N LEU A 26 15.93 2.46 18.20
CA LEU A 26 16.64 3.74 18.17
C LEU A 26 18.11 3.61 17.75
N TRP A 27 18.82 2.59 18.26
CA TRP A 27 20.20 2.32 17.88
C TRP A 27 20.34 2.02 16.38
N ALA A 28 19.46 1.19 15.82
CA ALA A 28 19.46 0.91 14.38
C ALA A 28 19.18 2.17 13.56
N VAL A 29 18.24 3.02 14.00
CA VAL A 29 17.95 4.33 13.37
C VAL A 29 19.18 5.25 13.36
N LEU A 30 20.07 5.14 14.34
CA LEU A 30 21.31 5.92 14.46
C LEU A 30 22.56 5.25 13.87
N THR A 31 22.51 3.97 13.49
CA THR A 31 23.69 3.22 12.99
C THR A 31 23.49 2.58 11.62
N GLY A 32 22.27 2.65 11.06
CA GLY A 32 21.91 2.07 9.76
C GLY A 32 21.21 0.71 9.84
N GLY A 33 21.36 -0.03 10.95
CA GLY A 33 20.69 -1.32 11.17
C GLY A 33 21.00 -2.38 10.11
N ASN A 34 20.19 -3.45 10.07
CA ASN A 34 20.28 -4.51 9.06
C ASN A 34 18.96 -4.63 8.28
N PRO A 35 18.79 -3.91 7.15
CA PRO A 35 17.56 -3.96 6.36
C PRO A 35 17.32 -5.32 5.68
N ASN A 36 18.34 -6.19 5.56
CA ASN A 36 18.20 -7.53 4.95
C ASN A 36 17.26 -8.44 5.74
N ALA A 37 17.07 -8.20 7.04
CA ALA A 37 16.10 -8.94 7.83
C ALA A 37 14.63 -8.73 7.37
N LEU A 38 14.37 -7.69 6.56
CA LEU A 38 13.06 -7.41 5.99
C LEU A 38 12.86 -8.06 4.61
N ALA A 39 13.89 -8.55 3.93
CA ALA A 39 13.76 -9.15 2.61
C ALA A 39 12.90 -10.43 2.67
N LEU A 40 12.04 -10.62 1.67
CA LEU A 40 11.32 -11.89 1.48
C LEU A 40 12.13 -12.82 0.57
N SER A 41 12.00 -14.12 0.79
CA SER A 41 12.55 -15.13 -0.12
C SER A 41 11.78 -15.11 -1.44
N ILE A 42 12.50 -15.09 -2.56
CA ILE A 42 11.95 -14.99 -3.93
C ILE A 42 12.04 -16.31 -4.70
N GLY A 43 12.56 -17.37 -4.08
CA GLY A 43 12.97 -18.62 -4.75
C GLY A 43 12.07 -19.85 -4.56
N SER A 44 10.99 -19.78 -3.76
CA SER A 44 10.08 -20.92 -3.59
C SER A 44 9.11 -21.04 -4.77
N ALA A 45 8.84 -22.28 -5.21
CA ALA A 45 7.84 -22.57 -6.24
C ALA A 45 6.42 -22.15 -5.82
N ASP A 46 6.18 -22.08 -4.51
CA ASP A 46 4.98 -21.50 -3.92
C ASP A 46 5.30 -20.07 -3.44
N PRO A 47 4.72 -19.02 -4.05
CA PRO A 47 4.87 -17.64 -3.60
C PRO A 47 4.28 -17.39 -2.19
N HIS A 48 3.44 -18.31 -1.70
CA HIS A 48 2.87 -18.31 -0.35
C HIS A 48 3.65 -19.18 0.64
N ALA A 49 4.59 -20.03 0.19
CA ALA A 49 5.35 -20.92 1.08
C ALA A 49 6.20 -20.10 2.05
N TYR A 50 5.73 -20.06 3.29
CA TYR A 50 6.32 -19.33 4.39
C TYR A 50 6.88 -20.31 5.40
N ILE A 51 8.21 -20.49 5.42
CA ILE A 51 8.91 -21.21 6.48
C ILE A 51 9.83 -20.21 7.18
N GLY A 52 9.47 -19.81 8.41
CA GLY A 52 10.40 -19.13 9.34
C GLY A 52 10.62 -17.62 9.17
N GLY A 53 9.72 -16.89 8.52
CA GLY A 53 9.84 -15.42 8.37
C GLY A 53 9.41 -14.60 9.61
N PRO A 54 9.51 -13.26 9.57
CA PRO A 54 8.99 -12.37 10.61
C PRO A 54 7.46 -12.36 10.72
N ILE A 55 6.92 -12.36 11.94
CA ILE A 55 5.48 -12.34 12.21
C ILE A 55 4.99 -10.95 12.65
N PRO A 56 3.76 -10.55 12.29
CA PRO A 56 3.18 -9.29 12.75
C PRO A 56 2.77 -9.35 14.23
N ARG A 57 3.11 -8.32 15.01
CA ARG A 57 2.86 -8.24 16.46
C ARG A 57 2.21 -6.90 16.87
N GLY A 58 0.97 -6.70 16.45
CA GLY A 58 0.20 -5.48 16.72
C GLY A 58 0.53 -4.33 15.77
N LEU A 59 -0.20 -3.22 15.93
CA LEU A 59 -0.01 -2.01 15.15
C LEU A 59 1.20 -1.20 15.67
N LEU A 60 1.86 -0.49 14.75
CA LEU A 60 2.79 0.57 15.07
C LEU A 60 1.98 1.83 15.40
N VAL A 61 1.64 2.00 16.67
CA VAL A 61 0.74 3.08 17.13
C VAL A 61 1.46 4.44 17.17
N ARG A 62 2.60 4.51 17.86
CA ARG A 62 3.43 5.70 18.03
C ARG A 62 4.92 5.35 17.90
N THR A 63 5.72 6.30 17.45
CA THR A 63 7.19 6.30 17.51
C THR A 63 7.68 7.68 17.95
N ILE A 64 8.99 7.85 18.16
CA ILE A 64 9.57 9.15 18.50
C ILE A 64 9.24 10.15 17.38
N GLY A 65 8.52 11.22 17.73
CA GLY A 65 8.16 12.30 16.81
C GLY A 65 7.04 11.99 15.82
N ALA A 66 6.37 10.83 15.90
CA ALA A 66 5.23 10.54 15.05
C ALA A 66 4.16 9.68 15.75
N ASP A 67 2.91 10.11 15.61
CA ASP A 67 1.73 9.35 15.97
C ASP A 67 1.03 8.88 14.69
N PHE A 68 0.77 7.58 14.58
CA PHE A 68 0.08 6.97 13.44
C PHE A 68 -1.39 6.61 13.73
N TYR A 69 -1.68 6.16 14.95
CA TYR A 69 -3.00 5.66 15.34
C TYR A 69 -3.38 5.94 16.80
N GLY A 70 -2.49 6.52 17.61
CA GLY A 70 -2.67 6.72 19.05
C GLY A 70 -3.93 7.52 19.36
N ASP A 71 -4.03 8.71 18.78
CA ASP A 71 -5.20 9.58 18.90
C ASP A 71 -6.51 8.90 18.46
N LEU A 72 -6.49 8.13 17.36
CA LEU A 72 -7.64 7.31 16.94
C LEU A 72 -8.02 6.30 18.02
N LEU A 73 -7.06 5.52 18.51
CA LEU A 73 -7.30 4.47 19.50
C LEU A 73 -7.75 5.04 20.86
N GLU A 74 -7.19 6.17 21.29
CA GLU A 74 -7.63 6.90 22.47
C GLU A 74 -9.08 7.37 22.32
N THR A 75 -9.45 7.88 21.14
CA THR A 75 -10.83 8.29 20.84
C THR A 75 -11.80 7.11 20.91
N LEU A 76 -11.44 5.98 20.30
CA LEU A 76 -12.23 4.76 20.34
C LEU A 76 -12.37 4.23 21.78
N SER A 77 -11.28 4.27 22.56
CA SER A 77 -11.29 3.85 23.97
C SER A 77 -12.18 4.75 24.82
N ALA A 78 -12.18 6.06 24.59
CA ALA A 78 -13.08 7.01 25.28
C ALA A 78 -14.56 6.75 25.00
N LEU A 79 -14.89 6.12 23.87
CA LEU A 79 -16.24 5.67 23.51
C LEU A 79 -16.57 4.25 24.03
N GLY A 80 -15.66 3.62 24.77
CA GLY A 80 -15.85 2.31 25.37
C GLY A 80 -15.33 1.13 24.53
N TYR A 81 -14.77 1.36 23.34
CA TYR A 81 -14.18 0.27 22.56
C TYR A 81 -12.91 -0.26 23.24
N LYS A 82 -12.88 -1.57 23.48
CA LYS A 82 -11.68 -2.29 23.93
C LYS A 82 -11.02 -2.95 22.74
N CYS A 83 -10.00 -2.30 22.19
CA CYS A 83 -9.28 -2.79 21.02
C CYS A 83 -8.23 -3.84 21.42
N VAL A 84 -8.32 -5.03 20.83
CA VAL A 84 -7.37 -6.13 21.06
C VAL A 84 -6.71 -6.55 19.75
N VAL A 85 -5.57 -7.24 19.82
CA VAL A 85 -4.98 -7.88 18.64
C VAL A 85 -5.62 -9.25 18.37
N GLY A 86 -5.54 -9.75 17.14
CA GLY A 86 -6.28 -10.94 16.72
C GLY A 86 -6.12 -12.21 17.59
N ALA A 87 -4.99 -12.39 18.27
CA ALA A 87 -4.76 -13.53 19.16
C ALA A 87 -5.55 -13.46 20.49
N GLU A 88 -6.04 -12.28 20.85
CA GLU A 88 -6.71 -11.97 22.11
C GLU A 88 -8.24 -11.85 21.93
N ILE A 89 -8.77 -12.25 20.77
CA ILE A 89 -10.20 -12.16 20.47
C ILE A 89 -11.01 -13.11 21.38
N THR A 90 -11.99 -12.52 22.05
CA THR A 90 -13.00 -13.16 22.91
C THR A 90 -14.42 -12.75 22.49
N ALA A 91 -15.44 -13.35 23.11
CA ALA A 91 -16.84 -12.97 22.90
C ALA A 91 -17.09 -11.47 23.13
N ASP A 92 -16.45 -10.87 24.14
CA ASP A 92 -16.62 -9.45 24.52
C ASP A 92 -15.81 -8.48 23.66
N THR A 93 -15.19 -8.92 22.57
CA THR A 93 -14.28 -8.10 21.76
C THR A 93 -15.02 -7.17 20.78
N ASP A 94 -15.07 -5.88 21.07
CA ASP A 94 -15.77 -4.89 20.21
C ASP A 94 -14.88 -4.24 19.14
N CYS A 95 -13.57 -4.28 19.34
CA CYS A 95 -12.58 -3.71 18.42
C CYS A 95 -11.40 -4.66 18.22
N VAL A 96 -11.03 -4.93 16.97
CA VAL A 96 -9.87 -5.74 16.62
C VAL A 96 -8.86 -4.90 15.83
N LEU A 97 -7.60 -4.95 16.25
CA LEU A 97 -6.47 -4.37 15.54
C LEU A 97 -5.82 -5.44 14.67
N MET A 98 -6.05 -5.37 13.36
CA MET A 98 -5.55 -6.36 12.42
C MET A 98 -4.08 -6.10 12.07
N ALA A 99 -3.17 -6.68 12.84
CA ALA A 99 -1.75 -6.70 12.48
C ALA A 99 -1.48 -7.70 11.36
N TRP A 100 -0.81 -7.27 10.29
CA TRP A 100 -0.50 -8.10 9.13
C TRP A 100 0.93 -7.84 8.62
N ASP A 101 1.51 -8.82 7.92
CA ASP A 101 2.84 -8.65 7.33
C ASP A 101 2.74 -7.79 6.07
N TRP A 102 2.98 -6.49 6.26
CA TRP A 102 2.85 -5.47 5.23
C TRP A 102 3.76 -5.66 4.02
N ARG A 103 4.72 -6.59 4.08
CA ARG A 103 5.60 -6.91 2.94
C ARG A 103 4.91 -7.82 1.94
N ARG A 104 3.97 -8.65 2.39
CA ARG A 104 3.36 -9.75 1.62
C ARG A 104 2.20 -9.25 0.75
N ASP A 105 1.68 -10.14 -0.09
CA ASP A 105 0.59 -9.85 -1.02
C ASP A 105 -0.69 -9.44 -0.25
N LEU A 106 -1.36 -8.37 -0.72
CA LEU A 106 -2.57 -7.84 -0.10
C LEU A 106 -3.73 -8.85 -0.08
N VAL A 107 -3.75 -9.83 -0.98
CA VAL A 107 -4.72 -10.94 -0.97
C VAL A 107 -4.56 -11.82 0.25
N GLU A 108 -3.32 -12.06 0.70
CA GLU A 108 -3.07 -12.83 1.94
C GLU A 108 -3.58 -12.07 3.17
N ALA A 109 -3.45 -10.73 3.15
CA ALA A 109 -4.03 -9.90 4.19
C ALA A 109 -5.57 -9.97 4.16
N ALA A 110 -6.20 -10.02 2.98
CA ALA A 110 -7.65 -10.19 2.87
C ALA A 110 -8.12 -11.54 3.41
N ALA A 111 -7.38 -12.62 3.14
CA ALA A 111 -7.65 -13.93 3.75
C ALA A 111 -7.49 -13.90 5.28
N LYS A 112 -6.52 -13.15 5.80
CA LYS A 112 -6.38 -12.94 7.24
C LYS A 112 -7.57 -12.17 7.83
N LEU A 113 -8.08 -11.16 7.13
CA LEU A 113 -9.27 -10.42 7.55
C LEU A 113 -10.49 -11.36 7.65
N ASP A 114 -10.67 -12.23 6.66
CA ASP A 114 -11.73 -13.25 6.65
C ASP A 114 -11.65 -14.13 7.92
N GLY A 115 -10.47 -14.66 8.22
CA GLY A 115 -10.25 -15.48 9.41
C GLY A 115 -10.51 -14.75 10.74
N LEU A 116 -10.25 -13.44 10.82
CA LEU A 116 -10.58 -12.64 12.01
C LEU A 116 -12.09 -12.47 12.17
N ILE A 117 -12.82 -12.27 11.07
CA ILE A 117 -14.28 -12.15 11.09
C ILE A 117 -14.92 -13.48 11.48
N GLU A 118 -14.47 -14.60 10.91
CA GLU A 118 -14.95 -15.93 11.29
C GLU A 118 -14.63 -16.24 12.75
N ARG A 119 -13.44 -15.90 13.23
CA ARG A 119 -13.11 -16.04 14.65
C ARG A 119 -14.07 -15.26 15.54
N LEU A 120 -14.43 -14.02 15.18
CA LEU A 120 -15.41 -13.23 15.93
C LEU A 120 -16.79 -13.87 15.92
N ARG A 121 -17.26 -14.35 14.76
CA ARG A 121 -18.53 -15.08 14.61
C ARG A 121 -18.58 -16.31 15.50
N GLU A 122 -17.51 -17.09 15.51
CA GLU A 122 -17.37 -18.29 16.33
C GLU A 122 -17.41 -17.99 17.82
N VAL A 123 -16.56 -17.08 18.32
CA VAL A 123 -16.48 -16.81 19.77
C VAL A 123 -17.74 -16.12 20.31
N ARG A 124 -18.46 -15.38 19.46
CA ARG A 124 -19.73 -14.72 19.82
C ARG A 124 -20.94 -15.61 19.62
N LEU A 125 -20.80 -16.75 18.94
CA LEU A 125 -21.92 -17.61 18.51
C LEU A 125 -22.92 -16.85 17.62
N GLU A 126 -22.42 -15.92 16.81
CA GLU A 126 -23.21 -15.05 15.94
C GLU A 126 -22.80 -15.25 14.47
N PRO A 127 -23.27 -16.30 13.77
CA PRO A 127 -22.84 -16.61 12.40
C PRO A 127 -23.22 -15.53 11.37
N ALA A 128 -24.24 -14.72 11.67
CA ALA A 128 -24.68 -13.60 10.84
C ALA A 128 -24.01 -12.27 11.22
N LEU A 129 -23.08 -12.25 12.18
CA LEU A 129 -22.38 -11.03 12.61
C LEU A 129 -21.75 -10.34 11.39
N MET A 130 -22.00 -9.03 11.30
CA MET A 130 -21.34 -8.14 10.35
C MET A 130 -20.35 -7.25 11.11
N VAL A 131 -19.27 -6.84 10.45
CA VAL A 131 -18.27 -5.94 11.02
C VAL A 131 -18.25 -4.59 10.31
N ASP A 132 -17.88 -3.55 11.05
CA ASP A 132 -17.42 -2.29 10.47
C ASP A 132 -15.90 -2.32 10.31
N LEU A 133 -15.43 -1.88 9.15
CA LEU A 133 -14.02 -1.82 8.80
C LEU A 133 -13.53 -0.37 8.76
N VAL A 134 -12.44 -0.09 9.46
CA VAL A 134 -11.72 1.19 9.41
C VAL A 134 -10.34 0.92 8.85
N ALA A 135 -10.12 1.31 7.59
CA ALA A 135 -8.96 0.88 6.84
C ALA A 135 -8.14 2.08 6.37
N HIS A 136 -6.85 2.09 6.72
CA HIS A 136 -5.94 3.17 6.38
C HIS A 136 -4.98 2.77 5.26
N SER A 137 -4.77 3.64 4.28
CA SER A 137 -3.75 3.49 3.22
C SER A 137 -3.88 2.12 2.52
N ALA A 138 -2.80 1.35 2.40
CA ALA A 138 -2.81 0.00 1.82
C ALA A 138 -3.83 -0.96 2.47
N GLY A 139 -4.15 -0.78 3.75
CA GLY A 139 -5.20 -1.56 4.43
C GLY A 139 -6.58 -1.37 3.82
N GLY A 140 -6.84 -0.21 3.20
CA GLY A 140 -8.06 0.03 2.45
C GLY A 140 -8.17 -0.80 1.17
N LEU A 141 -7.05 -1.04 0.48
CA LEU A 141 -7.02 -1.95 -0.67
C LEU A 141 -7.28 -3.40 -0.24
N VAL A 142 -6.75 -3.81 0.93
CA VAL A 142 -7.06 -5.10 1.55
C VAL A 142 -8.56 -5.24 1.82
N ALA A 143 -9.17 -4.23 2.47
CA ALA A 143 -10.59 -4.23 2.77
C ALA A 143 -11.46 -4.25 1.50
N ARG A 144 -11.11 -3.43 0.50
CA ARG A 144 -11.81 -3.40 -0.79
C ARG A 144 -11.73 -4.74 -1.53
N TYR A 145 -10.55 -5.37 -1.52
CA TYR A 145 -10.38 -6.70 -2.10
C TYR A 145 -11.26 -7.72 -1.38
N PHE A 146 -11.18 -7.75 -0.04
CA PHE A 146 -11.96 -8.67 0.78
C PHE A 146 -13.46 -8.55 0.53
N VAL A 147 -14.03 -7.34 0.54
CA VAL A 147 -15.48 -7.16 0.32
C VAL A 147 -15.92 -7.74 -1.03
N ARG A 148 -15.05 -7.71 -2.04
CA ARG A 148 -15.36 -8.23 -3.37
C ARG A 148 -15.10 -9.72 -3.54
N PHE A 149 -14.03 -10.24 -2.97
CA PHE A 149 -13.50 -11.56 -3.33
C PHE A 149 -13.20 -12.46 -2.13
N GLY A 150 -13.45 -11.99 -0.91
CA GLY A 150 -13.19 -12.73 0.31
C GLY A 150 -11.73 -13.12 0.47
N SER A 151 -11.51 -14.37 0.87
CA SER A 151 -10.19 -15.00 1.01
C SER A 151 -9.67 -15.64 -0.28
N ARG A 152 -10.44 -15.59 -1.38
CA ARG A 152 -10.07 -16.22 -2.66
C ARG A 152 -9.00 -15.39 -3.37
N ASP A 153 -7.92 -16.02 -3.82
CA ASP A 153 -6.99 -15.38 -4.76
C ASP A 153 -7.56 -15.42 -6.18
N VAL A 154 -7.84 -14.24 -6.74
CA VAL A 154 -8.37 -14.08 -8.10
C VAL A 154 -7.36 -13.47 -9.07
N LEU A 155 -6.15 -13.14 -8.59
CA LEU A 155 -5.16 -12.37 -9.36
C LEU A 155 -4.44 -13.21 -10.42
N ASP A 156 -4.51 -14.53 -10.34
CA ASP A 156 -3.98 -15.41 -11.41
C ASP A 156 -5.12 -16.04 -12.25
N LEU A 157 -6.37 -15.63 -12.04
CA LEU A 157 -7.52 -16.12 -12.80
C LEU A 157 -7.76 -15.29 -14.07
N SER A 158 -8.29 -15.96 -15.10
CA SER A 158 -8.80 -15.28 -16.30
C SER A 158 -9.94 -14.32 -15.94
N ALA A 159 -10.16 -13.27 -16.75
CA ALA A 159 -11.20 -12.27 -16.47
C ALA A 159 -12.59 -12.91 -16.37
N GLU A 160 -12.85 -13.94 -17.17
CA GLU A 160 -14.10 -14.70 -17.20
C GLU A 160 -14.28 -15.58 -15.97
N ALA A 161 -13.24 -15.89 -15.20
CA ALA A 161 -13.29 -16.68 -13.97
C ALA A 161 -13.34 -15.81 -12.70
N VAL A 162 -13.14 -14.49 -12.82
CA VAL A 162 -13.31 -13.56 -11.71
C VAL A 162 -14.81 -13.39 -11.42
N ARG A 163 -15.18 -13.63 -10.16
CA ARG A 163 -16.55 -13.57 -9.65
C ARG A 163 -16.51 -12.97 -8.27
N MET A 164 -17.52 -12.17 -7.93
CA MET A 164 -17.62 -11.63 -6.58
C MET A 164 -17.97 -12.76 -5.60
N ASP A 165 -17.50 -12.61 -4.37
CA ASP A 165 -17.86 -13.44 -3.24
C ASP A 165 -18.93 -12.70 -2.42
N GLU A 166 -20.20 -13.03 -2.71
CA GLU A 166 -21.34 -12.45 -1.99
C GLU A 166 -21.31 -12.77 -0.49
N THR A 167 -20.70 -13.90 -0.11
CA THR A 167 -20.54 -14.26 1.30
C THR A 167 -19.61 -13.28 1.98
N ALA A 168 -18.49 -12.93 1.35
CA ALA A 168 -17.58 -11.90 1.88
C ALA A 168 -18.23 -10.51 1.94
N THR A 169 -18.99 -10.12 0.91
CA THR A 169 -19.76 -8.87 0.93
C THR A 169 -20.73 -8.83 2.12
N SER A 170 -21.43 -9.92 2.41
CA SER A 170 -22.38 -10.02 3.51
C SER A 170 -21.76 -9.91 4.92
N LYS A 171 -20.43 -10.01 5.04
CA LYS A 171 -19.71 -9.89 6.31
C LYS A 171 -19.47 -8.44 6.74
N VAL A 172 -19.65 -7.47 5.85
CA VAL A 172 -19.25 -6.07 6.08
C VAL A 172 -20.44 -5.12 6.01
N ARG A 173 -20.62 -4.35 7.10
CA ARG A 173 -21.71 -3.38 7.21
C ARG A 173 -21.30 -1.99 6.72
N LYS A 174 -20.19 -1.48 7.28
CA LYS A 174 -19.65 -0.14 7.00
C LYS A 174 -18.16 -0.25 6.68
N LEU A 175 -17.69 0.49 5.69
CA LEU A 175 -16.27 0.55 5.31
C LEU A 175 -15.81 2.02 5.21
N ALA A 176 -14.95 2.42 6.14
CA ALA A 176 -14.27 3.71 6.12
C ALA A 176 -12.87 3.57 5.53
N LEU A 177 -12.61 4.28 4.43
CA LEU A 177 -11.34 4.31 3.71
C LEU A 177 -10.59 5.60 4.02
N ILE A 178 -9.51 5.52 4.79
CA ILE A 178 -8.69 6.68 5.19
C ILE A 178 -7.42 6.72 4.34
N GLY A 179 -7.22 7.76 3.53
CA GLY A 179 -5.99 7.97 2.75
C GLY A 179 -5.65 6.81 1.80
N VAL A 180 -6.66 6.11 1.28
CA VAL A 180 -6.45 4.87 0.52
C VAL A 180 -6.03 5.19 -0.93
N PRO A 181 -4.92 4.63 -1.45
CA PRO A 181 -4.49 4.86 -2.83
C PRO A 181 -5.33 4.03 -3.81
N ASN A 182 -6.61 4.36 -3.94
CA ASN A 182 -7.56 3.59 -4.75
C ASN A 182 -7.18 3.54 -6.24
N TYR A 183 -6.39 4.51 -6.73
CA TYR A 183 -5.82 4.55 -8.08
C TYR A 183 -4.29 4.43 -8.11
N GLY A 184 -3.70 3.90 -7.04
CA GLY A 184 -2.25 3.75 -6.89
C GLY A 184 -1.52 5.04 -6.50
N SER A 185 -0.20 4.98 -6.36
CA SER A 185 0.60 6.12 -5.89
C SER A 185 1.98 6.17 -6.53
N ILE A 186 2.35 7.35 -7.05
CA ILE A 186 3.73 7.62 -7.52
C ILE A 186 4.73 7.46 -6.37
N PHE A 187 4.35 7.74 -5.13
CA PHE A 187 5.23 7.50 -3.99
C PHE A 187 5.55 6.00 -3.81
N GLY A 188 4.63 5.10 -4.14
CA GLY A 188 4.90 3.65 -4.21
C GLY A 188 5.95 3.31 -5.27
N LEU A 189 5.83 3.92 -6.46
CA LEU A 189 6.80 3.80 -7.55
C LEU A 189 8.19 4.32 -7.15
N GLN A 190 8.26 5.52 -6.55
CA GLN A 190 9.51 6.12 -6.05
C GLN A 190 10.23 5.18 -5.07
N ARG A 191 9.49 4.52 -4.18
CA ARG A 191 10.04 3.54 -3.22
C ARG A 191 10.60 2.30 -3.90
N LEU A 192 9.96 1.81 -4.96
CA LEU A 192 10.45 0.67 -5.72
C LEU A 192 11.73 1.01 -6.51
N MET A 193 11.87 2.26 -6.97
CA MET A 193 13.03 2.76 -7.70
C MET A 193 14.22 3.11 -6.80
N ARG A 194 13.98 3.80 -5.67
CA ARG A 194 15.05 4.40 -4.83
C ARG A 194 15.16 3.80 -3.43
N GLY A 195 14.26 2.90 -3.07
CA GLY A 195 14.19 2.35 -1.72
C GLY A 195 13.43 3.26 -0.77
N TYR A 196 13.55 3.01 0.53
CA TYR A 196 12.91 3.79 1.57
C TYR A 196 13.83 4.00 2.76
N ARG A 197 13.77 5.18 3.39
CA ARG A 197 14.69 5.56 4.46
C ARG A 197 13.94 5.99 5.72
N VAL A 198 14.38 5.49 6.86
CA VAL A 198 13.94 5.91 8.20
C VAL A 198 15.17 6.22 9.04
N GLY A 199 15.45 7.51 9.26
CA GLY A 199 16.72 7.96 9.85
C GLY A 199 17.92 7.45 9.02
N LEU A 200 18.86 6.75 9.65
CA LEU A 200 19.98 6.13 8.94
C LEU A 200 19.66 4.74 8.39
N VAL A 201 18.53 4.11 8.76
CA VAL A 201 18.11 2.82 8.18
C VAL A 201 17.58 3.05 6.77
N GLY A 202 18.35 2.63 5.77
CA GLY A 202 17.92 2.59 4.37
C GLY A 202 17.50 1.18 3.98
N ILE A 203 16.26 0.99 3.56
CA ILE A 203 15.79 -0.20 2.87
C ILE A 203 16.05 0.02 1.37
N PRO A 204 17.09 -0.60 0.78
CA PRO A 204 17.47 -0.36 -0.59
C PRO A 204 16.46 -0.96 -1.59
N PRO A 205 16.49 -0.52 -2.87
CA PRO A 205 15.58 -0.99 -3.91
C PRO A 205 15.53 -2.51 -4.04
N GLU A 206 16.67 -3.21 -3.97
CA GLU A 206 16.72 -4.67 -4.09
C GLU A 206 16.00 -5.42 -2.96
N ILE A 207 15.80 -4.79 -1.81
CA ILE A 207 15.00 -5.37 -0.70
C ILE A 207 13.52 -5.03 -0.88
N MET A 208 13.20 -3.77 -1.23
CA MET A 208 11.83 -3.36 -1.54
C MET A 208 11.23 -4.18 -2.67
N ALA A 209 12.06 -4.52 -3.68
CA ALA A 209 11.68 -5.35 -4.80
C ALA A 209 11.25 -6.78 -4.40
N THR A 210 11.56 -7.25 -3.20
CA THR A 210 11.09 -8.56 -2.71
C THR A 210 9.68 -8.51 -2.08
N MET A 211 9.06 -7.34 -1.97
CA MET A 211 7.79 -7.13 -1.25
C MET A 211 6.61 -6.98 -2.23
N PRO A 212 5.72 -7.98 -2.40
CA PRO A 212 4.60 -7.89 -3.35
C PRO A 212 3.70 -6.67 -3.15
N SER A 213 3.48 -6.26 -1.89
CA SER A 213 2.60 -5.15 -1.55
C SER A 213 3.01 -3.82 -2.19
N ILE A 214 4.30 -3.59 -2.44
CA ILE A 214 4.76 -2.35 -3.10
C ILE A 214 4.27 -2.28 -4.55
N TYR A 215 4.30 -3.41 -5.27
CA TYR A 215 3.79 -3.49 -6.65
C TYR A 215 2.29 -3.25 -6.73
N GLN A 216 1.57 -3.66 -5.68
CA GLN A 216 0.12 -3.47 -5.50
C GLN A 216 -0.27 -2.04 -5.08
N LEU A 217 0.72 -1.14 -4.90
CA LEU A 217 0.51 0.29 -4.66
C LEU A 217 0.93 1.17 -5.85
N LEU A 218 1.45 0.59 -6.93
CA LEU A 218 1.85 1.33 -8.12
C LEU A 218 0.64 2.06 -8.73
N PRO A 219 0.85 3.17 -9.48
CA PRO A 219 -0.20 3.83 -10.23
C PRO A 219 -1.02 2.85 -11.08
N HIS A 220 -2.34 3.04 -11.11
CA HIS A 220 -3.24 2.21 -11.91
C HIS A 220 -2.75 2.08 -13.36
N PRO A 221 -2.90 0.92 -14.02
CA PRO A 221 -2.38 0.69 -15.38
C PRO A 221 -2.86 1.66 -16.47
N GLU A 222 -4.02 2.28 -16.26
CA GLU A 222 -4.60 3.27 -17.18
C GLU A 222 -4.12 4.71 -16.92
N ARG A 223 -3.34 4.95 -15.85
CA ARG A 223 -2.81 6.27 -15.51
C ARG A 223 -1.45 6.47 -16.16
N ASP A 224 -1.28 7.57 -16.88
CA ASP A 224 0.05 8.02 -17.29
C ASP A 224 0.88 8.34 -16.04
N TRP A 225 2.04 7.68 -15.93
CA TRP A 225 2.94 7.80 -14.78
C TRP A 225 4.22 8.57 -15.09
N ILE A 226 4.43 8.94 -16.36
CA ILE A 226 5.63 9.65 -16.81
C ILE A 226 5.35 10.63 -17.96
N VAL A 227 6.02 11.80 -17.92
CA VAL A 227 6.01 12.85 -18.96
C VAL A 227 7.43 13.17 -19.42
N ASP A 228 7.58 13.84 -20.56
CA ASP A 228 8.85 14.45 -20.97
C ASP A 228 9.08 15.84 -20.32
N SER A 229 10.22 16.47 -20.63
CA SER A 229 10.61 17.78 -20.12
C SER A 229 9.66 18.93 -20.52
N GLN A 230 8.82 18.74 -21.54
CA GLN A 230 7.81 19.69 -22.00
C GLN A 230 6.41 19.39 -21.44
N GLY A 231 6.25 18.29 -20.69
CA GLY A 231 4.98 17.86 -20.12
C GLY A 231 4.15 16.98 -21.04
N ASN A 232 4.68 16.51 -22.17
CA ASN A 232 3.97 15.56 -23.02
C ASN A 232 3.93 14.19 -22.33
N ARG A 233 2.74 13.57 -22.30
CA ARG A 233 2.54 12.24 -21.71
C ARG A 233 3.29 11.19 -22.52
N LEU A 234 4.09 10.36 -21.84
CA LEU A 234 4.83 9.27 -22.46
C LEU A 234 4.09 7.95 -22.20
N ARG A 235 3.52 7.36 -23.25
CA ARG A 235 2.89 6.04 -23.15
C ARG A 235 3.96 4.97 -22.90
N ARG A 236 4.03 4.50 -21.66
CA ARG A 236 4.93 3.44 -21.19
C ARG A 236 4.17 2.56 -20.22
N ASP A 237 4.10 1.26 -20.50
CA ASP A 237 3.45 0.32 -19.59
C ASP A 237 4.31 0.12 -18.34
N LEU A 238 3.88 0.69 -17.21
CA LEU A 238 4.56 0.56 -15.92
C LEU A 238 4.69 -0.90 -15.46
N TYR A 239 3.80 -1.79 -15.93
CA TYR A 239 3.74 -3.18 -15.51
C TYR A 239 4.42 -4.13 -16.50
N ASP A 240 5.00 -3.62 -17.58
CA ASP A 240 5.91 -4.36 -18.44
C ASP A 240 7.33 -4.30 -17.85
N VAL A 241 7.91 -5.46 -17.57
CA VAL A 241 9.26 -5.57 -17.01
C VAL A 241 10.31 -5.00 -17.95
N GLU A 242 10.09 -5.03 -19.27
CA GLU A 242 11.04 -4.51 -20.23
C GLU A 242 11.18 -2.99 -20.14
N VAL A 243 10.12 -2.26 -19.77
CA VAL A 243 10.21 -0.81 -19.49
C VAL A 243 11.18 -0.51 -18.35
N TRP A 244 11.20 -1.34 -17.30
CA TRP A 244 12.14 -1.20 -16.18
C TRP A 244 13.57 -1.59 -16.57
N ARG A 245 13.71 -2.63 -17.40
CA ARG A 245 15.01 -3.10 -17.90
C ARG A 245 15.66 -2.06 -18.79
N GLU A 246 14.91 -1.49 -19.73
CA GLU A 246 15.37 -0.43 -20.64
C GLU A 246 15.76 0.84 -19.87
N ALA A 247 14.95 1.22 -18.88
CA ALA A 247 15.22 2.38 -18.02
C ALA A 247 16.36 2.14 -17.02
N ARG A 248 16.80 0.88 -16.83
CA ARG A 248 17.78 0.47 -15.81
C ARG A 248 17.39 0.93 -14.42
N GLU A 249 16.11 0.78 -14.08
CA GLU A 249 15.56 1.22 -12.79
C GLU A 249 15.37 0.05 -11.82
N SER A 250 15.28 0.36 -10.52
CA SER A 250 15.12 -0.65 -9.45
C SER A 250 16.18 -1.76 -9.53
N ILE A 251 15.79 -3.03 -9.64
CA ILE A 251 16.70 -4.18 -9.71
C ILE A 251 17.58 -4.23 -10.99
N PHE A 252 17.25 -3.41 -11.99
CA PHE A 252 17.98 -3.33 -13.25
C PHE A 252 19.07 -2.26 -13.23
N ASP A 253 19.11 -1.41 -12.20
CA ASP A 253 20.17 -0.43 -11.99
C ASP A 253 21.54 -1.17 -11.85
N PRO A 254 22.56 -0.79 -12.64
CA PRO A 254 23.88 -1.44 -12.59
C PRO A 254 24.51 -1.44 -11.19
N GLN A 255 24.33 -0.37 -10.41
CA GLN A 255 24.83 -0.26 -9.04
C GLN A 255 24.06 -1.19 -8.10
N VAL A 256 22.74 -1.34 -8.29
CA VAL A 256 21.92 -2.31 -7.54
C VAL A 256 22.38 -3.73 -7.84
N ARG A 257 22.54 -4.09 -9.12
CA ARG A 257 23.03 -5.42 -9.52
C ARG A 257 24.40 -5.73 -8.95
N GLU A 258 25.31 -4.76 -8.98
CA GLU A 258 26.64 -4.91 -8.40
C GLU A 258 26.59 -5.12 -6.87
N ARG A 259 25.72 -4.39 -6.15
CA ARG A 259 25.49 -4.64 -4.72
C ARG A 259 24.93 -6.03 -4.46
N ILE A 260 24.06 -6.54 -5.32
CA ILE A 260 23.51 -7.90 -5.21
C ILE A 260 24.63 -8.93 -5.40
N ARG A 261 25.45 -8.80 -6.46
CA ARG A 261 26.56 -9.73 -6.74
C ARG A 261 27.51 -9.91 -5.57
N ARG A 262 27.86 -8.81 -4.89
CA ARG A 262 28.74 -8.82 -3.73
C ARG A 262 28.20 -9.58 -2.51
N ARG A 263 26.91 -9.95 -2.49
CA ARG A 263 26.29 -10.72 -1.40
C ARG A 263 26.46 -12.23 -1.57
N PHE A 264 26.86 -12.69 -2.75
CA PHE A 264 27.00 -14.12 -3.06
C PHE A 264 28.47 -14.52 -3.13
N PRO A 265 28.80 -15.76 -2.73
CA PRO A 265 30.18 -16.24 -2.71
C PRO A 265 30.73 -16.53 -4.12
N SER A 266 29.86 -16.74 -5.11
CA SER A 266 30.23 -17.04 -6.49
C SER A 266 29.40 -16.23 -7.50
N THR A 267 29.99 -15.97 -8.67
CA THR A 267 29.31 -15.31 -9.79
C THR A 267 28.10 -16.11 -10.28
N GLU A 268 28.20 -17.44 -10.27
CA GLU A 268 27.11 -18.33 -10.69
C GLU A 268 25.89 -18.20 -9.77
N GLU A 269 26.09 -18.22 -8.45
CA GLU A 269 25.01 -18.01 -7.47
C GLU A 269 24.40 -16.61 -7.60
N ALA A 270 25.24 -15.58 -7.79
CA ALA A 270 24.76 -14.21 -7.98
C ALA A 270 23.87 -14.06 -9.21
N GLU A 271 24.30 -14.59 -10.36
CA GLU A 271 23.53 -14.50 -11.61
C GLU A 271 22.27 -15.38 -11.57
N SER A 272 22.33 -16.53 -10.89
CA SER A 272 21.14 -17.37 -10.63
C SER A 272 20.10 -16.62 -9.78
N TYR A 273 20.55 -15.94 -8.71
CA TYR A 273 19.68 -15.10 -7.89
C TYR A 273 19.11 -13.92 -8.67
N LEU A 274 19.92 -13.20 -9.45
CA LEU A 274 19.45 -12.09 -10.30
C LEU A 274 18.40 -12.57 -11.29
N ALA A 275 18.59 -13.71 -11.94
CA ALA A 275 17.60 -14.29 -12.85
C ALA A 275 16.30 -14.67 -12.12
N ALA A 276 16.39 -15.19 -10.89
CA ALA A 276 15.21 -15.44 -10.06
C ALA A 276 14.48 -14.15 -9.67
N LEU A 277 15.22 -13.11 -9.29
CA LEU A 277 14.71 -11.80 -8.94
C LEU A 277 14.00 -11.12 -10.12
N GLU A 278 14.54 -11.22 -11.34
CA GLU A 278 13.88 -10.69 -12.54
C GLU A 278 12.55 -11.41 -12.84
N ARG A 279 12.53 -12.75 -12.75
CA ARG A 279 11.28 -13.53 -12.93
C ARG A 279 10.25 -13.20 -11.86
N TYR A 280 10.70 -13.03 -10.63
CA TYR A 280 9.85 -12.60 -9.52
C TYR A 280 9.29 -11.20 -9.75
N PHE A 281 10.14 -10.23 -10.12
CA PHE A 281 9.76 -8.84 -10.38
C PHE A 281 8.68 -8.75 -11.46
N ALA A 282 8.86 -9.46 -12.58
CA ALA A 282 7.87 -9.54 -13.64
C ALA A 282 6.53 -10.14 -13.17
N ARG A 283 6.57 -11.16 -12.30
CA ARG A 283 5.35 -11.74 -11.71
C ARG A 283 4.66 -10.76 -10.75
N ALA A 284 5.42 -10.07 -9.91
CA ALA A 284 4.91 -9.11 -8.95
C ALA A 284 4.28 -7.89 -9.65
N LEU A 285 4.88 -7.41 -10.75
CA LEU A 285 4.26 -6.41 -11.63
C LEU A 285 2.91 -6.89 -12.16
N ARG A 286 2.84 -8.09 -12.76
CA ARG A 286 1.57 -8.64 -13.27
C ARG A 286 0.50 -8.74 -12.19
N ARG A 287 0.85 -9.21 -10.99
CA ARG A 287 -0.09 -9.28 -9.85
C ARG A 287 -0.52 -7.90 -9.37
N GLY A 288 0.38 -6.92 -9.34
CA GLY A 288 0.07 -5.52 -9.06
C GLY A 288 -0.95 -4.94 -10.05
N ARG A 289 -0.69 -5.09 -11.35
CA ARG A 289 -1.62 -4.72 -12.43
C ARG A 289 -2.98 -5.37 -12.21
N ARG A 290 -2.98 -6.68 -11.97
CA ARG A 290 -4.22 -7.45 -11.85
C ARG A 290 -5.05 -7.01 -10.65
N LEU A 291 -4.43 -6.68 -9.52
CA LEU A 291 -5.12 -6.16 -8.36
C LEU A 291 -5.92 -4.89 -8.71
N HIS A 292 -5.29 -3.96 -9.43
CA HIS A 292 -5.96 -2.74 -9.89
C HIS A 292 -7.13 -3.06 -10.82
N GLU A 293 -6.92 -3.90 -11.84
CA GLU A 293 -7.97 -4.28 -12.79
C GLU A 293 -9.19 -4.90 -12.09
N VAL A 294 -9.00 -5.84 -11.16
CA VAL A 294 -10.14 -6.52 -10.48
C VAL A 294 -10.83 -5.61 -9.47
N LEU A 295 -10.11 -4.68 -8.84
CA LEU A 295 -10.71 -3.65 -7.99
C LEU A 295 -11.42 -2.55 -8.79
N SER A 296 -11.11 -2.45 -10.09
CA SER A 296 -11.69 -1.50 -11.02
C SER A 296 -12.90 -2.02 -11.78
N MET A 297 -13.15 -3.33 -11.77
CA MET A 297 -14.37 -3.89 -12.36
C MET A 297 -15.62 -3.22 -11.75
N PRO A 298 -16.67 -2.90 -12.52
CA PRO A 298 -17.92 -2.41 -11.94
C PRO A 298 -18.46 -3.40 -10.90
N ALA A 299 -18.88 -2.90 -9.74
CA ALA A 299 -19.64 -3.68 -8.78
C ALA A 299 -21.12 -3.25 -8.80
N PRO A 300 -22.08 -4.20 -8.78
CA PRO A 300 -23.46 -3.85 -8.43
C PRO A 300 -23.48 -3.20 -7.05
N ASP A 301 -24.55 -2.45 -6.74
CA ASP A 301 -24.70 -1.76 -5.45
C ASP A 301 -24.34 -2.70 -4.30
N LEU A 302 -23.15 -2.50 -3.75
CA LEU A 302 -22.66 -3.27 -2.61
C LEU A 302 -23.51 -2.83 -1.43
N SER A 303 -24.03 -3.80 -0.67
CA SER A 303 -24.81 -3.52 0.54
C SER A 303 -24.03 -2.78 1.63
N SER A 304 -22.69 -2.78 1.53
CA SER A 304 -21.80 -2.07 2.46
C SER A 304 -21.73 -0.57 2.14
N TYR A 305 -21.83 0.27 3.17
CA TYR A 305 -21.68 1.73 3.02
C TYR A 305 -20.20 2.12 2.98
N TYR A 306 -19.78 2.78 1.90
CA TYR A 306 -18.41 3.26 1.69
C TYR A 306 -18.29 4.74 1.97
N ILE A 307 -17.40 5.11 2.89
CA ILE A 307 -16.95 6.50 3.03
C ILE A 307 -15.46 6.61 2.73
N VAL A 308 -15.08 7.76 2.19
CA VAL A 308 -13.69 8.10 1.86
C VAL A 308 -13.27 9.32 2.66
N LEU A 309 -12.18 9.18 3.41
CA LEU A 309 -11.63 10.20 4.28
C LEU A 309 -10.19 10.47 3.86
N GLY A 310 -9.80 11.71 3.61
CA GLY A 310 -8.42 12.00 3.19
C GLY A 310 -8.00 13.44 3.40
N SER A 311 -6.97 13.87 2.68
CA SER A 311 -6.45 15.23 2.71
C SER A 311 -6.11 15.67 1.29
N ASP A 312 -6.24 16.96 1.04
CA ASP A 312 -5.87 17.60 -0.23
C ASP A 312 -5.03 18.86 -0.03
N CYS A 313 -4.46 19.05 1.17
CA CYS A 313 -3.70 20.25 1.50
C CYS A 313 -2.18 20.11 1.31
N ARG A 314 -1.68 18.95 0.86
CA ARG A 314 -0.26 18.71 0.58
C ARG A 314 0.00 18.55 -0.91
N ARG A 315 1.08 19.18 -1.39
CA ARG A 315 1.64 18.90 -2.72
C ARG A 315 2.15 17.47 -2.74
N THR A 316 1.58 16.65 -3.62
CA THR A 316 1.75 15.20 -3.61
C THR A 316 2.24 14.71 -4.97
N PRO A 317 3.30 13.88 -5.05
CA PRO A 317 3.78 13.33 -6.31
C PRO A 317 2.66 12.66 -7.12
N ALA A 318 2.47 13.14 -8.35
CA ALA A 318 1.36 12.76 -9.22
C ALA A 318 1.83 12.17 -10.54
N ILE A 319 3.03 12.54 -11.00
CA ILE A 319 3.69 11.98 -12.18
C ILE A 319 5.21 12.14 -12.08
N CYS A 320 5.96 11.20 -12.66
CA CYS A 320 7.41 11.31 -12.84
C CYS A 320 7.76 12.03 -14.14
N LEU A 321 9.00 12.50 -14.28
CA LEU A 321 9.47 13.16 -15.49
C LEU A 321 10.69 12.44 -16.07
N LEU A 322 10.70 12.20 -17.37
CA LEU A 322 11.85 11.72 -18.12
C LEU A 322 12.57 12.90 -18.76
N GLU A 323 13.84 13.10 -18.42
CA GLU A 323 14.69 14.04 -19.14
C GLU A 323 15.97 13.37 -19.62
N GLU A 324 16.63 14.00 -20.59
CA GLU A 324 17.96 13.61 -21.04
C GLU A 324 18.99 14.57 -20.43
N VAL A 325 19.99 14.01 -19.74
CA VAL A 325 21.11 14.75 -19.14
C VAL A 325 22.39 14.07 -19.59
N ASP A 326 23.29 14.83 -20.23
CA ASP A 326 24.56 14.33 -20.76
C ASP A 326 24.42 13.06 -21.65
N GLY A 327 23.35 13.01 -22.44
CA GLY A 327 23.03 11.88 -23.32
C GLY A 327 22.48 10.64 -22.60
N GLN A 328 22.18 10.73 -21.31
CA GLN A 328 21.54 9.67 -20.52
C GLN A 328 20.10 10.06 -20.18
N ARG A 329 19.17 9.11 -20.30
CA ARG A 329 17.78 9.31 -19.88
C ARG A 329 17.66 9.06 -18.38
N GLU A 330 17.12 10.03 -17.66
CA GLU A 330 16.96 9.98 -16.21
C GLU A 330 15.50 10.24 -15.81
N ILE A 331 14.99 9.45 -14.87
CA ILE A 331 13.67 9.65 -14.28
C ILE A 331 13.80 10.55 -13.05
N ARG A 332 13.18 11.73 -13.13
CA ARG A 332 13.00 12.68 -12.04
C ARG A 332 11.75 12.38 -11.26
N LEU A 333 11.92 12.28 -9.95
CA LEU A 333 10.87 11.90 -9.01
C LEU A 333 10.22 13.13 -8.37
N HIS A 334 10.95 14.25 -8.33
CA HIS A 334 10.46 15.52 -7.82
C HIS A 334 10.84 16.71 -8.73
N PRO A 335 10.10 17.84 -8.66
CA PRO A 335 10.39 19.03 -9.47
C PRO A 335 11.79 19.61 -9.28
N GLN A 336 12.34 19.52 -8.06
CA GLN A 336 13.69 20.01 -7.76
C GLN A 336 14.80 19.14 -8.38
N ASP A 337 14.48 17.91 -8.79
CA ASP A 337 15.46 17.02 -9.41
C ASP A 337 15.68 17.34 -10.90
N VAL A 338 14.77 18.11 -11.52
CA VAL A 338 14.83 18.47 -12.95
C VAL A 338 16.00 19.42 -13.23
N VAL A 339 16.97 18.96 -14.02
CA VAL A 339 18.19 19.70 -14.37
C VAL A 339 17.95 20.61 -15.56
N ASN A 340 17.38 20.07 -16.64
CA ASN A 340 17.22 20.77 -17.91
C ASN A 340 15.84 21.45 -18.01
N ARG A 341 15.62 22.43 -17.14
CA ARG A 341 14.33 23.15 -17.05
C ARG A 341 14.01 23.92 -18.32
N VAL A 342 12.81 23.70 -18.86
CA VAL A 342 12.28 24.38 -20.06
C VAL A 342 11.56 25.68 -19.64
N PRO A 343 11.90 26.84 -20.25
CA PRO A 343 11.20 28.09 -19.97
C PRO A 343 9.68 27.97 -20.20
N GLY A 344 8.89 28.42 -19.24
CA GLY A 344 7.42 28.40 -19.30
C GLY A 344 6.76 27.11 -18.80
N VAL A 345 7.53 26.07 -18.46
CA VAL A 345 6.99 24.85 -17.83
C VAL A 345 7.01 24.99 -16.31
N ASP A 346 5.84 24.90 -15.67
CA ASP A 346 5.73 24.81 -14.21
C ASP A 346 5.85 23.34 -13.78
N TYR A 347 7.05 22.94 -13.35
CA TYR A 347 7.32 21.58 -12.91
C TYR A 347 6.60 21.20 -11.60
N GLU A 348 6.28 22.16 -10.73
CA GLU A 348 5.50 21.86 -9.53
C GLU A 348 4.05 21.51 -9.91
N GLN A 349 3.44 22.30 -10.79
CA GLN A 349 2.10 22.02 -11.29
C GLN A 349 2.07 20.76 -12.17
N LEU A 350 3.14 20.50 -12.94
CA LEU A 350 3.23 19.33 -13.80
C LEU A 350 3.37 18.03 -12.99
N MET A 351 4.22 18.00 -11.97
CA MET A 351 4.59 16.76 -11.26
C MET A 351 3.82 16.53 -9.96
N LEU A 352 3.18 17.55 -9.39
CA LEU A 352 2.51 17.48 -8.08
C LEU A 352 1.02 17.84 -8.18
N GLU A 353 0.18 17.07 -7.50
CA GLU A 353 -1.25 17.33 -7.33
C GLU A 353 -1.60 17.54 -5.85
N PRO A 354 -2.76 18.14 -5.53
CA PRO A 354 -3.31 18.14 -4.17
C PRO A 354 -3.47 16.71 -3.63
N GLY A 355 -3.14 16.50 -2.36
CA GLY A 355 -3.25 15.21 -1.68
C GLY A 355 -2.75 15.27 -0.24
N ASP A 356 -2.27 14.13 0.27
CA ASP A 356 -1.78 13.96 1.64
C ASP A 356 -0.25 13.80 1.74
N GLY A 357 0.47 14.09 0.66
CA GLY A 357 1.93 13.95 0.54
C GLY A 357 2.38 12.57 0.05
N ARG A 358 1.48 11.58 -0.02
CA ARG A 358 1.76 10.25 -0.60
C ARG A 358 0.68 9.78 -1.59
N VAL A 359 -0.57 10.13 -1.35
CA VAL A 359 -1.73 9.78 -2.17
C VAL A 359 -2.39 11.08 -2.62
N THR A 360 -2.51 11.23 -3.95
CA THR A 360 -3.20 12.39 -4.52
C THR A 360 -4.70 12.29 -4.27
N ARG A 361 -5.38 13.43 -4.20
CA ARG A 361 -6.85 13.47 -4.12
C ARG A 361 -7.50 12.69 -5.26
N ALA A 362 -6.95 12.77 -6.46
CA ALA A 362 -7.40 12.00 -7.62
C ALA A 362 -7.31 10.49 -7.33
N SER A 363 -6.17 10.01 -6.81
CA SER A 363 -6.02 8.59 -6.46
C SER A 363 -6.94 8.15 -5.33
N LEU A 364 -7.12 8.96 -4.30
CA LEU A 364 -8.03 8.68 -3.19
C LEU A 364 -9.47 8.47 -3.68
N LEU A 365 -9.93 9.32 -4.59
CA LEU A 365 -11.27 9.27 -5.16
C LEU A 365 -11.41 8.27 -6.31
N ALA A 366 -10.31 7.62 -6.70
CA ALA A 366 -10.22 6.72 -7.84
C ALA A 366 -10.65 7.37 -9.16
N ARG A 367 -10.08 8.57 -9.43
CA ARG A 367 -10.35 9.39 -10.62
C ARG A 367 -9.04 9.76 -11.32
N ASP A 368 -9.14 9.98 -12.62
CA ASP A 368 -8.08 10.50 -13.48
C ASP A 368 -8.08 12.03 -13.58
N THR A 369 -9.16 12.69 -13.17
CA THR A 369 -9.35 14.14 -13.24
C THR A 369 -9.62 14.78 -11.88
N LEU A 370 -9.14 16.02 -11.73
CA LEU A 370 -9.46 16.91 -10.60
C LEU A 370 -10.64 17.83 -10.90
N ASP A 371 -11.20 17.81 -12.12
CA ASP A 371 -12.36 18.62 -12.50
C ASP A 371 -13.59 18.19 -11.68
N PRO A 372 -14.13 19.07 -10.81
CA PRO A 372 -15.30 18.75 -10.00
C PRO A 372 -16.58 18.59 -10.85
N ALA A 373 -16.61 19.11 -12.08
CA ALA A 373 -17.75 19.00 -13.00
C ALA A 373 -17.73 17.70 -13.82
N ALA A 374 -16.61 16.98 -13.87
CA ALA A 374 -16.55 15.66 -14.47
C ALA A 374 -17.50 14.71 -13.73
N ARG A 375 -18.30 13.93 -14.47
CA ARG A 375 -19.23 12.94 -13.87
C ARG A 375 -18.46 12.06 -12.87
N LEU A 376 -19.10 11.76 -11.74
CA LEU A 376 -18.61 10.87 -10.69
C LEU A 376 -18.39 9.44 -11.26
N GLY A 377 -17.30 9.23 -11.99
CA GLY A 377 -16.88 7.95 -12.53
C GLY A 377 -15.73 7.39 -11.70
N GLY A 378 -16.03 6.97 -10.47
CA GLY A 378 -15.07 6.22 -9.64
C GLY A 378 -15.28 4.71 -9.81
N PHE A 379 -14.23 3.92 -9.62
CA PHE A 379 -14.28 2.46 -9.75
C PHE A 379 -15.08 1.71 -8.67
N PHE A 380 -15.62 2.42 -7.69
CA PHE A 380 -16.43 1.87 -6.60
C PHE A 380 -17.41 2.92 -6.07
N PRO A 381 -18.54 2.51 -5.45
CA PRO A 381 -19.49 3.46 -4.90
C PRO A 381 -18.87 4.22 -3.72
N ILE A 382 -19.01 5.55 -3.71
CA ILE A 382 -18.58 6.42 -2.61
C ILE A 382 -19.81 7.17 -2.12
N HIS A 383 -20.26 6.89 -0.90
CA HIS A 383 -21.47 7.50 -0.33
C HIS A 383 -21.17 8.88 0.27
N TYR A 384 -19.99 9.02 0.87
CA TYR A 384 -19.58 10.25 1.52
C TYR A 384 -18.06 10.44 1.39
N VAL A 385 -17.66 11.70 1.22
CA VAL A 385 -16.25 12.10 1.19
C VAL A 385 -16.05 13.24 2.17
N ALA A 386 -15.01 13.14 3.01
CA ALA A 386 -14.53 14.27 3.79
C ALA A 386 -13.02 14.43 3.67
N PHE A 387 -12.59 15.70 3.67
CA PHE A 387 -11.19 16.07 3.65
C PHE A 387 -10.83 16.78 4.95
N GLY A 388 -9.76 16.32 5.59
CA GLY A 388 -9.02 17.05 6.61
C GLY A 388 -7.77 17.68 6.00
N CYS A 389 -6.86 18.18 6.83
CA CYS A 389 -5.56 18.66 6.39
C CYS A 389 -4.44 18.10 7.25
N GLN A 390 -3.89 16.95 6.83
CA GLN A 390 -2.74 16.30 7.45
C GLN A 390 -1.87 15.60 6.41
N ASP A 391 -0.65 15.25 6.83
CA ASP A 391 0.19 14.29 6.11
C ASP A 391 -0.41 12.87 6.22
N HIS A 392 -0.15 12.05 5.20
CA HIS A 392 -0.70 10.70 5.06
C HIS A 392 -0.68 9.85 6.34
N SER A 393 0.48 9.79 7.01
CA SER A 393 0.65 8.98 8.22
C SER A 393 -0.14 9.48 9.43
N ALA A 394 -0.50 10.76 9.46
CA ALA A 394 -1.21 11.40 10.56
C ALA A 394 -2.72 11.53 10.29
N LEU A 395 -3.21 11.14 9.10
CA LEU A 395 -4.64 11.21 8.76
C LEU A 395 -5.55 10.52 9.78
N PRO A 396 -5.24 9.32 10.31
CA PRO A 396 -6.09 8.70 11.32
C PRO A 396 -6.24 9.54 12.60
N ASN A 397 -5.31 10.44 12.87
CA ASN A 397 -5.25 11.27 14.06
C ASN A 397 -5.86 12.67 13.85
N ASP A 398 -6.15 13.06 12.59
CA ASP A 398 -6.79 14.34 12.30
C ASP A 398 -8.16 14.44 13.00
N PHE A 399 -8.41 15.58 13.65
CA PHE A 399 -9.65 15.79 14.41
C PHE A 399 -10.89 15.72 13.52
N GLY A 400 -10.86 16.36 12.35
CA GLY A 400 -11.97 16.38 11.41
C GLY A 400 -12.24 14.99 10.83
N ILE A 401 -11.19 14.25 10.47
CA ILE A 401 -11.28 12.87 9.99
C ILE A 401 -11.88 11.96 11.07
N ARG A 402 -11.40 12.04 12.32
CA ARG A 402 -11.94 11.26 13.44
C ARG A 402 -13.41 11.58 13.69
N HIS A 403 -13.80 12.85 13.69
CA HIS A 403 -15.19 13.23 13.90
C HIS A 403 -16.09 12.65 12.79
N ASN A 404 -15.72 12.81 11.52
CA ASN A 404 -16.47 12.25 10.41
C ASN A 404 -16.56 10.72 10.47
N LEU A 405 -15.46 10.05 10.83
CA LEU A 405 -15.42 8.62 11.04
C LEU A 405 -16.42 8.19 12.14
N LEU A 406 -16.43 8.87 13.28
CA LEU A 406 -17.34 8.55 14.38
C LEU A 406 -18.79 8.78 14.01
N ASN A 407 -19.10 9.89 13.33
CA ASN A 407 -20.46 10.14 12.85
C ASN A 407 -20.94 9.02 11.94
N PHE A 408 -20.06 8.57 11.04
CA PHE A 408 -20.36 7.44 10.17
C PHE A 408 -20.50 6.11 10.90
N LEU A 409 -19.74 5.85 11.96
CA LEU A 409 -19.83 4.58 12.68
C LEU A 409 -21.07 4.51 13.58
N LEU A 410 -21.37 5.61 14.29
CA LEU A 410 -22.38 5.64 15.36
C LEU A 410 -23.79 6.04 14.90
N TYR A 411 -23.89 6.82 13.82
CA TYR A 411 -25.16 7.22 13.21
C TYR A 411 -25.26 6.65 11.79
#